data_AF-A0A158JY28-F1
#
_entry.id   AF-A0A158JY28-F1
#
_cell.length_a   1.000
_cell.length_b   1.000
_cell.length_c   1.000
_cell.angle_alpha   90.00
_cell.angle_beta   90.00
_cell.angle_gamma   90.00
#
_symmetry.space_group_name_H-M   'P 1'
#
loop_
_entity.id
_entity.type
_entity.pdbx_description
1 polymer ?
#
loop_
_entity_poly.entity_id
_entity_poly.type
_entity_poly.pdbx_seq_one_letter_code
_entity_poly.pdbx_strand_id
1 'polypeptide(L)'
;MREKQEPEENEVHLLCERVKAIIMGHSAPINRLSRDIDNACHYANWPGPATPQFDLLCAWPPFEPVSAQIVELFVRSYGRALFARPYSFLLLALVATGPVAAAETLVMHASPGYERDPLRSVICGLEGIFARYPEVLSIQAREVLASFMLKPQRRAGNE
;
A
#
# COMPACT_ATOMS: atom_id res chain seq x y z
N MET A 1 -10.17 29.06 -14.58
CA MET A 1 -10.42 27.61 -14.39
C MET A 1 -9.26 26.88 -15.04
N ARG A 2 -8.39 26.20 -14.28
CA ARG A 2 -7.34 25.35 -14.86
C ARG A 2 -8.00 24.02 -15.23
N GLU A 3 -8.03 23.69 -16.51
CA GLU A 3 -8.38 22.34 -16.96
C GLU A 3 -7.48 21.33 -16.23
N LYS A 4 -8.09 20.38 -15.53
CA LYS A 4 -7.40 19.16 -15.12
C LYS A 4 -7.07 18.42 -16.41
N GLN A 5 -5.88 18.62 -16.96
CA GLN A 5 -5.33 17.68 -17.94
C GLN A 5 -5.23 16.33 -17.23
N GLU A 6 -6.04 15.37 -17.66
CA GLU A 6 -5.86 13.99 -17.24
C GLU A 6 -4.45 13.56 -17.68
N PRO A 7 -3.64 13.01 -16.77
CA PRO A 7 -2.29 12.59 -17.12
C PRO A 7 -2.37 11.52 -18.20
N GLU A 8 -1.53 11.65 -19.24
CA GLU A 8 -1.41 10.63 -20.28
C GLU A 8 -1.05 9.28 -19.63
N GLU A 9 -1.57 8.17 -20.15
CA GLU A 9 -1.39 6.85 -19.53
C GLU A 9 0.10 6.46 -19.38
N ASN A 10 0.94 6.89 -20.33
CA ASN A 10 2.39 6.74 -20.25
C ASN A 10 3.01 7.53 -19.09
N GLU A 11 2.48 8.72 -18.79
CA GLU A 11 2.92 9.52 -17.65
C GLU A 11 2.50 8.87 -16.33
N VAL A 12 1.27 8.35 -16.24
CA VAL A 12 0.80 7.60 -15.05
C VAL A 12 1.72 6.42 -14.78
N HIS A 13 2.05 5.62 -15.79
CA HIS A 13 2.95 4.49 -15.65
C HIS A 13 4.34 4.92 -15.16
N LEU A 14 4.94 5.94 -15.76
CA LEU A 14 6.27 6.44 -15.37
C LEU A 14 6.29 6.99 -13.94
N LEU A 15 5.22 7.66 -13.52
CA LEU A 15 5.09 8.13 -12.14
C LEU A 15 4.88 6.98 -11.15
N CYS A 16 4.14 5.94 -11.51
CA CYS A 16 4.00 4.73 -10.69
C CYS A 16 5.34 4.03 -10.46
N GLU A 17 6.12 3.82 -11.53
CA GLU A 17 7.47 3.23 -11.42
C GLU A 17 8.40 4.10 -10.57
N ARG A 18 8.28 5.44 -10.68
CA ARG A 18 9.03 6.36 -9.82
C ARG A 18 8.62 6.24 -8.35
N VAL A 19 7.32 6.14 -8.05
CA VAL A 19 6.85 5.91 -6.67
C VAL A 19 7.37 4.58 -6.15
N LYS A 20 7.30 3.51 -6.95
CA LYS A 20 7.85 2.19 -6.61
C LYS A 20 9.33 2.25 -6.26
N ALA A 21 10.13 2.96 -7.06
CA ALA A 21 11.57 3.14 -6.81
C ALA A 21 11.84 3.78 -5.45
N ILE A 22 11.10 4.83 -5.12
CA ILE A 22 11.25 5.55 -3.85
C ILE A 22 10.82 4.66 -2.68
N ILE A 23 9.73 3.92 -2.81
CA ILE A 23 9.25 2.98 -1.78
C ILE A 23 10.28 1.88 -1.52
N MET A 24 10.86 1.30 -2.56
CA MET A 24 11.84 0.21 -2.45
C MET A 24 13.20 0.68 -1.93
N GLY A 25 13.64 1.88 -2.35
CA GLY A 25 14.93 2.44 -1.96
C GLY A 25 14.95 3.11 -0.58
N HIS A 26 13.81 3.19 0.11
CA HIS A 26 13.74 3.83 1.42
C HIS A 26 14.36 2.97 2.52
N SER A 27 15.07 3.62 3.44
CA SER A 27 15.84 2.97 4.51
C SER A 27 15.00 2.36 5.64
N ALA A 28 13.68 2.57 5.66
CA ALA A 28 12.81 1.94 6.65
C ALA A 28 12.84 0.40 6.51
N PRO A 29 12.60 -0.34 7.62
CA PRO A 29 12.60 -1.80 7.64
C PRO A 29 11.74 -2.42 6.54
N ILE A 30 12.26 -3.44 5.83
CA ILE A 30 11.58 -4.05 4.68
C ILE A 30 10.28 -4.77 5.07
N ASN A 31 10.18 -5.26 6.30
CA ASN A 31 8.96 -5.92 6.81
C ASN A 31 7.70 -5.04 6.76
N ARG A 32 7.85 -3.70 6.66
CA ARG A 32 6.72 -2.80 6.40
C ARG A 32 6.01 -3.12 5.07
N LEU A 33 6.73 -3.67 4.10
CA LEU A 33 6.23 -4.06 2.77
C LEU A 33 5.69 -5.49 2.71
N SER A 34 5.51 -6.16 3.87
CA SER A 34 5.04 -7.56 3.92
C SER A 34 3.67 -7.78 3.29
N ARG A 35 2.84 -6.74 3.15
CA ARG A 35 1.54 -6.76 2.47
C ARG A 35 1.59 -6.24 1.03
N ASP A 36 2.75 -5.71 0.62
CA ASP A 36 2.90 -4.97 -0.63
C ASP A 36 3.74 -5.69 -1.69
N ILE A 37 4.63 -6.58 -1.27
CA ILE A 37 5.43 -7.41 -2.16
C ILE A 37 5.49 -8.83 -1.61
N ASP A 38 5.47 -9.81 -2.51
CA ASP A 38 5.68 -11.19 -2.12
C ASP A 38 7.10 -11.40 -1.57
N ASN A 39 7.22 -12.30 -0.59
CA ASN A 39 8.49 -12.67 0.04
C ASN A 39 9.33 -11.50 0.60
N ALA A 40 8.70 -10.41 1.10
CA ALA A 40 9.43 -9.29 1.72
C ALA A 40 10.44 -9.72 2.82
N CYS A 41 10.07 -10.76 3.59
CA CYS A 41 10.91 -11.33 4.65
C CYS A 41 12.21 -11.96 4.12
N HIS A 42 12.26 -12.38 2.86
CA HIS A 42 13.47 -12.92 2.24
C HIS A 42 14.58 -11.86 2.24
N TYR A 43 14.29 -10.66 1.74
CA TYR A 43 15.25 -9.56 1.68
C TYR A 43 15.68 -9.07 3.06
N ALA A 44 14.74 -9.02 4.02
CA ALA A 44 15.03 -8.55 5.38
C ALA A 44 16.04 -9.44 6.14
N ASN A 45 16.10 -10.73 5.83
CA ASN A 45 16.89 -11.71 6.56
C ASN A 45 18.06 -12.28 5.76
N TRP A 46 18.27 -11.81 4.53
CA TRP A 46 19.30 -12.36 3.64
C TRP A 46 20.71 -11.93 4.11
N PRO A 47 21.60 -12.88 4.44
CA PRO A 47 22.99 -12.57 4.76
C PRO A 47 23.77 -12.40 3.45
N GLY A 48 23.76 -11.19 2.90
CA GLY A 48 24.49 -10.81 1.69
C GLY A 48 25.58 -9.78 1.96
N PRO A 49 26.52 -9.58 1.01
CA PRO A 49 27.50 -8.49 1.07
C PRO A 49 26.87 -7.11 0.82
N ALA A 50 25.64 -7.07 0.31
CA ALA A 50 24.87 -5.87 0.04
C ALA A 50 23.84 -5.58 1.14
N THR A 51 23.31 -4.35 1.15
CA THR A 51 22.21 -4.03 2.07
C THR A 51 20.91 -4.67 1.60
N PRO A 52 20.01 -5.07 2.50
CA PRO A 52 18.69 -5.57 2.15
C PRO A 52 17.92 -4.67 1.16
N GLN A 53 18.06 -3.34 1.29
CA GLN A 53 17.42 -2.37 0.40
C GLN A 53 18.03 -2.36 -1.00
N PHE A 54 19.35 -2.57 -1.12
CA PHE A 54 20.01 -2.69 -2.41
C PHE A 54 19.55 -3.97 -3.11
N ASP A 55 19.51 -5.10 -2.40
CA ASP A 55 19.03 -6.37 -2.96
C ASP A 55 17.56 -6.27 -3.41
N LEU A 56 16.71 -5.61 -2.62
CA LEU A 56 15.32 -5.34 -2.99
C LEU A 56 15.19 -4.49 -4.26
N LEU A 57 15.98 -3.42 -4.38
CA LEU A 57 16.01 -2.56 -5.57
C LEU A 57 16.48 -3.32 -6.81
N CYS A 58 17.51 -4.16 -6.67
CA CYS A 58 18.03 -4.98 -7.77
C CYS A 58 17.06 -6.07 -8.22
N ALA A 59 16.35 -6.70 -7.27
CA ALA A 59 15.35 -7.71 -7.59
C ALA A 59 14.10 -7.11 -8.25
N TRP A 60 13.78 -5.85 -7.94
CA TRP A 60 12.63 -5.11 -8.47
C TRP A 60 11.31 -5.89 -8.45
N PRO A 61 10.94 -6.53 -7.32
CA PRO A 61 9.78 -7.42 -7.29
C PRO A 61 8.50 -6.69 -7.73
N PRO A 62 7.52 -7.37 -8.34
CA PRO A 62 6.24 -6.75 -8.60
C PRO A 62 5.56 -6.37 -7.27
N PHE A 63 4.76 -5.31 -7.31
CA PHE A 63 3.82 -5.07 -6.21
C PHE A 63 2.69 -6.10 -6.27
N GLU A 64 2.15 -6.42 -5.10
CA GLU A 64 0.86 -7.07 -5.00
C GLU A 64 -0.21 -6.23 -5.73
N PRO A 65 -1.23 -6.86 -6.35
CA PRO A 65 -2.22 -6.15 -7.17
C PRO A 65 -2.91 -4.99 -6.43
N VAL A 66 -3.18 -5.17 -5.13
CA VAL A 66 -3.79 -4.13 -4.29
C VAL A 66 -2.86 -2.92 -4.13
N SER A 67 -1.57 -3.15 -3.90
CA SER A 67 -0.58 -2.10 -3.69
C SER A 67 -0.32 -1.33 -4.97
N ALA A 68 -0.30 -2.02 -6.11
CA ALA A 68 -0.22 -1.38 -7.43
C ALA A 68 -1.42 -0.43 -7.67
N GLN A 69 -2.65 -0.88 -7.39
CA GLN A 69 -3.84 -0.04 -7.53
C GLN A 69 -3.86 1.14 -6.57
N ILE A 70 -3.35 0.97 -5.35
CA ILE A 70 -3.22 2.07 -4.39
C ILE A 70 -2.24 3.12 -4.93
N VAL A 71 -1.05 2.71 -5.34
CA VAL A 71 -0.04 3.62 -5.92
C VAL A 71 -0.60 4.35 -7.13
N GLU A 72 -1.24 3.62 -8.04
CA GLU A 72 -1.87 4.20 -9.23
C GLU A 72 -2.95 5.22 -8.86
N LEU A 73 -3.79 4.95 -7.86
CA LEU A 73 -4.80 5.90 -7.39
C LEU A 73 -4.17 7.21 -6.91
N PHE A 74 -3.09 7.15 -6.13
CA PHE A 74 -2.37 8.35 -5.71
C PHE A 74 -1.76 9.11 -6.89
N VAL A 75 -1.16 8.39 -7.84
CA VAL A 75 -0.58 8.98 -9.05
C VAL A 75 -1.65 9.63 -9.92
N ARG A 76 -2.80 8.99 -10.15
CA ARG A 76 -3.90 9.58 -10.93
C ARG A 76 -4.52 10.78 -10.23
N SER A 77 -4.54 10.77 -8.89
CA SER A 77 -5.15 11.86 -8.11
C SER A 77 -4.27 13.11 -8.02
N TYR A 78 -2.94 12.94 -7.93
CA TYR A 78 -2.01 14.04 -7.66
C TYR A 78 -0.96 14.25 -8.76
N GLY A 79 -0.74 13.28 -9.64
CA GLY A 79 0.28 13.32 -10.68
C GLY A 79 1.65 13.72 -10.12
N ARG A 80 2.28 14.70 -10.78
CA ARG A 80 3.56 15.26 -10.33
C ARG A 80 3.48 15.98 -8.98
N ALA A 81 2.30 16.45 -8.56
CA ALA A 81 2.13 17.15 -7.30
C ALA A 81 2.42 16.23 -6.09
N LEU A 82 2.31 14.91 -6.26
CA LEU A 82 2.69 13.90 -5.25
C LEU A 82 4.17 14.02 -4.81
N PHE A 83 5.02 14.59 -5.65
CA PHE A 83 6.46 14.75 -5.40
C PHE A 83 6.83 16.15 -4.89
N ALA A 84 5.84 17.01 -4.61
CA ALA A 84 6.05 18.38 -4.17
C ALA A 84 5.16 18.73 -2.97
N ARG A 85 5.56 19.75 -2.21
CA ARG A 85 4.69 20.27 -1.14
C ARG A 85 3.42 20.90 -1.75
N PRO A 86 2.26 20.78 -1.08
CA PRO A 86 2.07 20.13 0.20
C PRO A 86 1.95 18.60 0.11
N TYR A 87 1.59 18.02 -1.03
CA TYR A 87 1.16 16.62 -1.15
C TYR A 87 2.27 15.56 -0.97
N SER A 88 3.54 15.95 -0.92
CA SER A 88 4.66 15.04 -0.66
C SER A 88 4.54 14.24 0.64
N PHE A 89 3.72 14.68 1.61
CA PHE A 89 3.46 13.89 2.82
C PHE A 89 2.75 12.55 2.51
N LEU A 90 1.93 12.49 1.45
CA LEU A 90 1.26 11.26 1.03
C LEU A 90 2.27 10.25 0.51
N LEU A 91 3.22 10.70 -0.31
CA LEU A 91 4.34 9.86 -0.75
C LEU A 91 5.18 9.39 0.45
N LEU A 92 5.47 10.29 1.40
CA LEU A 92 6.18 9.92 2.63
C LEU A 92 5.43 8.85 3.44
N ALA A 93 4.10 8.91 3.51
CA ALA A 93 3.30 7.89 4.17
C ALA A 93 3.44 6.53 3.46
N LEU A 94 3.25 6.48 2.14
CA LEU A 94 3.43 5.24 1.34
C LEU A 94 4.82 4.63 1.54
N VAL A 95 5.83 5.49 1.60
CA VAL A 95 7.24 5.09 1.75
C VAL A 95 7.55 4.61 3.17
N ALA A 96 7.00 5.28 4.19
CA ALA A 96 7.27 4.97 5.59
C ALA A 96 6.60 3.66 6.04
N THR A 97 5.37 3.40 5.58
CA THR A 97 4.57 2.26 6.08
C THR A 97 4.30 1.17 5.03
N GLY A 98 4.50 1.46 3.75
CA GLY A 98 4.00 0.64 2.64
C GLY A 98 2.63 1.13 2.13
N PRO A 99 2.32 0.95 0.82
CA PRO A 99 1.07 1.37 0.21
C PRO A 99 -0.18 0.92 0.95
N VAL A 100 -0.28 -0.37 1.26
CA VAL A 100 -1.49 -0.93 1.89
C VAL A 100 -1.72 -0.35 3.29
N ALA A 101 -0.70 -0.33 4.14
CA ALA A 101 -0.84 0.19 5.50
C ALA A 101 -1.14 1.70 5.52
N ALA A 102 -0.56 2.47 4.59
CA ALA A 102 -0.84 3.89 4.45
C ALA A 102 -2.29 4.14 4.02
N ALA A 103 -2.77 3.40 3.02
CA ALA A 103 -4.14 3.49 2.54
C ALA A 103 -5.16 3.12 3.63
N GLU A 104 -4.90 2.05 4.37
CA GLU A 104 -5.75 1.62 5.48
C GLU A 104 -5.82 2.70 6.57
N THR A 105 -4.68 3.29 6.93
CA THR A 105 -4.61 4.39 7.90
C THR A 105 -5.46 5.59 7.45
N LEU A 106 -5.37 5.98 6.17
CA LEU A 106 -6.14 7.09 5.62
C LEU A 106 -7.65 6.82 5.64
N VAL A 107 -8.08 5.60 5.32
CA VAL A 107 -9.51 5.23 5.38
C VAL A 107 -10.01 5.20 6.82
N MET A 108 -9.25 4.62 7.77
CA MET A 108 -9.67 4.55 9.18
C MET A 108 -9.74 5.90 9.88
N HIS A 109 -8.88 6.85 9.51
CA HIS A 109 -8.84 8.18 10.12
C HIS A 109 -9.60 9.24 9.32
N ALA A 110 -10.24 8.86 8.22
CA ALA A 110 -11.10 9.75 7.45
C ALA A 110 -12.27 10.21 8.34
N SER A 111 -12.44 11.52 8.49
CA SER A 111 -13.55 12.06 9.28
C SER A 111 -14.87 11.86 8.51
N PRO A 112 -15.86 11.18 9.09
CA PRO A 112 -17.16 11.02 8.43
C PRO A 112 -17.88 12.37 8.43
N GLY A 113 -17.95 13.03 7.27
CA GLY A 113 -18.86 14.17 7.07
C GLY A 113 -18.26 15.50 6.61
N TYR A 114 -16.96 15.59 6.31
CA TYR A 114 -16.41 16.80 5.68
C TYR A 114 -16.47 16.72 4.15
N GLU A 115 -17.54 17.24 3.56
CA GLU A 115 -17.72 17.34 2.09
C GLU A 115 -16.62 18.15 1.38
N ARG A 116 -15.84 18.95 2.13
CA ARG A 116 -14.71 19.74 1.62
C ARG A 116 -13.34 19.14 1.89
N ASP A 117 -13.26 17.90 2.36
CA ASP A 117 -11.96 17.25 2.56
C ASP A 117 -11.26 17.03 1.20
N PRO A 118 -10.08 17.66 0.95
CA PRO A 118 -9.34 17.48 -0.30
C PRO A 118 -8.92 16.03 -0.55
N LEU A 119 -8.90 15.17 0.47
CA LEU A 119 -8.60 13.75 0.35
C LEU A 119 -9.83 12.90 0.06
N ARG A 120 -11.05 13.45 0.07
CA ARG A 120 -12.28 12.66 0.00
C ARG A 120 -12.35 11.77 -1.25
N SER A 121 -11.95 12.30 -2.41
CA SER A 121 -11.92 11.53 -3.66
C SER A 121 -10.98 10.32 -3.59
N VAL A 122 -9.82 10.50 -2.95
CA VAL A 122 -8.83 9.44 -2.74
C VAL A 122 -9.36 8.42 -1.74
N ILE A 123 -9.95 8.87 -0.63
CA ILE A 123 -10.55 8.00 0.38
C ILE A 123 -11.64 7.11 -0.25
N CYS A 124 -12.55 7.67 -1.05
CA CYS A 124 -13.55 6.88 -1.75
C CYS A 124 -12.95 5.90 -2.76
N GLY A 125 -11.86 6.29 -3.45
CA GLY A 125 -11.11 5.37 -4.31
C GLY A 125 -10.49 4.21 -3.53
N LEU A 126 -9.92 4.49 -2.36
CA LEU A 126 -9.33 3.48 -1.47
C LEU A 126 -10.39 2.53 -0.90
N GLU A 127 -11.53 3.06 -0.45
CA GLU A 127 -12.70 2.25 -0.03
C GLU A 127 -13.12 1.29 -1.15
N GLY A 128 -13.17 1.77 -2.41
CA GLY A 128 -13.47 0.96 -3.57
C GLY A 128 -12.42 -0.11 -3.89
N ILE A 129 -11.13 0.17 -3.69
CA ILE A 129 -10.06 -0.83 -3.82
C ILE A 129 -10.23 -1.89 -2.73
N PHE A 130 -10.38 -1.49 -1.46
CA PHE A 130 -10.52 -2.45 -0.36
C PHE A 130 -11.79 -3.30 -0.45
N ALA A 131 -12.87 -2.78 -1.03
CA ALA A 131 -14.07 -3.58 -1.32
C ALA A 131 -13.79 -4.73 -2.32
N ARG A 132 -12.80 -4.58 -3.21
CA ARG A 132 -12.36 -5.65 -4.13
C ARG A 132 -11.33 -6.60 -3.53
N TYR A 133 -10.61 -6.16 -2.49
CA TYR A 133 -9.57 -6.92 -1.80
C TYR A 133 -9.84 -7.00 -0.28
N PRO A 134 -10.97 -7.58 0.16
CA PRO A 134 -11.36 -7.58 1.57
C PRO A 134 -10.37 -8.34 2.47
N GLU A 135 -9.68 -9.33 1.92
CA GLU A 135 -8.61 -10.06 2.59
C GLU A 135 -7.41 -9.17 2.93
N VAL A 136 -7.25 -7.99 2.34
CA VAL A 136 -6.11 -7.13 2.67
C VAL A 136 -6.35 -6.41 3.98
N LEU A 137 -7.55 -5.89 4.23
CA LEU A 137 -7.90 -5.14 5.46
C LEU A 137 -7.85 -5.98 6.73
N SER A 138 -8.11 -7.27 6.62
CA SER A 138 -8.32 -8.13 7.79
C SER A 138 -7.08 -8.92 8.20
N ILE A 139 -5.88 -8.68 7.67
CA ILE A 139 -4.72 -9.55 7.97
C ILE A 139 -4.32 -9.46 9.45
N GLN A 140 -4.05 -8.25 9.96
CA GLN A 140 -3.66 -8.07 11.36
C GLN A 140 -4.78 -8.47 12.32
N ALA A 141 -6.02 -8.09 12.00
CA ALA A 141 -7.19 -8.51 12.78
C ALA A 141 -7.40 -10.03 12.74
N ARG A 142 -7.20 -10.71 11.61
CA ARG A 142 -7.31 -12.17 11.49
C ARG A 142 -6.16 -12.90 12.15
N GLU A 143 -4.93 -12.40 12.14
CA GLU A 143 -3.83 -13.02 12.88
C GLU A 143 -4.05 -12.95 14.39
N VAL A 144 -4.47 -11.77 14.88
CA VAL A 144 -4.86 -11.60 16.28
C VAL A 144 -6.06 -12.48 16.61
N LEU A 145 -7.14 -12.40 15.83
CA LEU A 145 -8.35 -13.21 16.04
C LEU A 145 -8.10 -14.71 15.82
N ALA A 146 -7.17 -15.14 14.99
CA ALA A 146 -6.85 -16.55 14.77
C ALA A 146 -6.33 -17.22 16.05
N SER A 147 -5.62 -16.47 16.90
CA SER A 147 -5.22 -16.95 18.22
C SER A 147 -6.40 -17.12 19.19
N PHE A 148 -7.52 -16.42 18.94
CA PHE A 148 -8.75 -16.45 19.75
C PHE A 148 -9.89 -17.25 19.11
N MET A 149 -9.80 -17.56 17.81
CA MET A 149 -10.75 -18.39 17.07
C MET A 149 -10.53 -19.83 17.49
N LEU A 150 -11.39 -20.33 18.38
CA LEU A 150 -11.47 -21.73 18.77
C LEU A 150 -11.44 -22.58 17.50
N LYS A 151 -10.46 -23.50 17.40
CA LYS A 151 -10.42 -24.51 16.34
C LYS A 151 -11.84 -25.07 16.18
N PRO A 152 -12.38 -25.21 14.95
CA PRO A 152 -13.68 -25.84 14.77
C PRO A 152 -13.62 -27.18 15.50
N GLN A 153 -14.53 -27.40 16.45
CA GLN A 153 -14.71 -28.73 17.01
C GLN A 153 -14.93 -29.63 15.80
N ARG A 154 -13.95 -30.50 15.51
CA ARG A 154 -14.21 -31.70 14.73
C ARG A 154 -15.36 -32.35 15.49
N ARG A 155 -16.56 -32.35 14.88
CA ARG A 155 -17.62 -33.24 15.32
C ARG A 155 -16.97 -34.62 15.34
N ALA A 156 -16.69 -35.12 16.52
CA ALA A 156 -16.49 -36.54 16.73
C ALA A 156 -17.82 -37.15 16.27
N GLY A 157 -17.82 -37.66 15.05
CA GLY A 157 -18.89 -38.52 14.58
C GLY A 157 -18.91 -39.71 15.51
N ASN A 158 -20.06 -39.91 16.15
CA ASN A 158 -20.40 -41.18 16.76
C ASN A 158 -20.38 -42.25 15.66
N GLU A 159 -19.50 -43.23 15.80
CA GLU A 159 -19.79 -44.63 15.49
C GLU A 159 -19.24 -45.49 16.64
#